data_AF-A0A7L4TJR8-F1
#
_entry.id   AF-A0A7L4TJR8-F1
#
_cell.length_a   1.000
_cell.length_b   1.000
_cell.length_c   1.000
_cell.angle_alpha   90.00
_cell.angle_beta   90.00
_cell.angle_gamma   90.00
#
_symmetry.space_group_name_H-M   'P 1'
#
loop_
_entity.id
_entity.type
_entity.pdbx_description
1 polymer ?
#
loop_
_entity_poly.entity_id
_entity_poly.type
_entity_poly.pdbx_seq_one_letter_code
_entity_poly.pdbx_strand_id
1 'polypeptide(L)'
;MRKSVGEVDLTCRTDGSVWIYDNRKNNASFMVNDSDDVCYNDSVGNYMTSSPRYISINFEHFQLKNYGDAIRKSDGTRMIMMRKEDIQDIANKTFYDEGQVHVIDFLTFSVNEPK
;
A
#
# COMPACT_ATOMS: atom_id res chain seq x y z
N MET A 1 4.63 -5.75 16.64
CA MET A 1 5.67 -4.72 16.95
C MET A 1 5.30 -3.44 16.21
N ARG A 2 5.39 -2.26 16.84
CA ARG A 2 5.14 -0.96 16.20
C ARG A 2 6.30 -0.02 16.47
N LYS A 3 6.81 0.66 15.44
CA LYS A 3 7.87 1.66 15.51
C LYS A 3 7.48 2.85 14.64
N SER A 4 7.83 4.06 15.03
CA SER A 4 7.64 5.25 14.19
C SER A 4 9.02 5.80 13.79
N VAL A 5 9.18 6.17 12.52
CA VAL A 5 10.38 6.83 11.99
C VAL A 5 9.93 8.03 11.16
N GLY A 6 10.20 9.25 11.66
CA GLY A 6 9.63 10.47 11.08
C GLY A 6 8.10 10.44 11.12
N GLU A 7 7.43 10.76 10.00
CA GLU A 7 5.97 10.69 9.89
C GLU A 7 5.44 9.29 9.56
N VAL A 8 6.30 8.28 9.40
CA VAL A 8 5.89 6.93 9.02
C VAL A 8 5.79 6.00 10.23
N ASP A 9 4.67 5.31 10.35
CA ASP A 9 4.48 4.22 11.30
C ASP A 9 4.74 2.87 10.61
N LEU A 10 5.60 2.07 11.23
CA LEU A 10 5.96 0.71 10.83
C LEU A 10 5.31 -0.25 11.81
N THR A 11 4.36 -1.04 11.32
CA THR A 11 3.64 -2.03 12.12
C THR A 11 3.88 -3.42 11.56
N CYS A 12 4.46 -4.30 12.37
CA CYS A 12 4.52 -5.73 12.11
C CYS A 12 3.48 -6.43 12.99
N ARG A 13 2.66 -7.31 12.39
CA ARG A 13 1.75 -8.16 13.17
C ARG A 13 2.53 -9.03 14.16
N THR A 14 1.86 -9.46 15.23
CA THR A 14 2.50 -10.21 16.32
C THR A 14 3.08 -11.55 15.89
N ASP A 15 2.52 -12.15 14.84
CA ASP A 15 2.97 -13.39 14.21
C ASP A 15 4.06 -13.16 13.14
N GLY A 16 4.44 -11.91 12.86
CA GLY A 16 5.39 -11.58 11.81
C GLY A 16 4.85 -11.69 10.39
N SER A 17 3.58 -12.04 10.19
CA SER A 17 3.02 -12.40 8.88
C SER A 17 2.76 -11.21 7.97
N VAL A 18 2.68 -10.00 8.51
CA VAL A 18 2.35 -8.79 7.75
C VAL A 18 3.12 -7.59 8.28
N TRP A 19 3.70 -6.85 7.35
CA TRP A 19 4.24 -5.52 7.56
C TRP A 19 3.31 -4.47 6.96
N ILE A 20 3.10 -3.39 7.69
CA ILE A 20 2.28 -2.25 7.32
C ILE A 20 3.12 -0.99 7.54
N TYR A 21 3.14 -0.12 6.55
CA TYR A 21 3.85 1.15 6.53
C TYR A 21 2.82 2.25 6.28
N ASP A 22 2.56 3.09 7.29
CA ASP A 22 1.54 4.13 7.23
C ASP A 22 2.19 5.52 7.27
N ASN A 23 2.02 6.32 6.22
CA ASN A 23 2.45 7.72 6.22
C ASN A 23 1.37 8.59 6.87
N ARG A 24 1.65 9.09 8.07
CA ARG A 24 0.70 9.91 8.84
C ARG A 24 0.48 11.30 8.24
N LYS A 25 1.35 11.76 7.34
CA LYS A 25 1.24 13.09 6.73
C LYS A 25 0.17 13.13 5.63
N ASN A 26 0.17 12.14 4.75
CA ASN A 26 -0.68 12.11 3.57
C ASN A 26 -1.63 10.91 3.52
N ASN A 27 -1.66 10.09 4.58
CA ASN A 27 -2.53 8.94 4.74
C ASN A 27 -2.31 7.82 3.70
N ALA A 28 -1.15 7.83 3.00
CA ALA A 28 -0.73 6.71 2.17
C ALA A 28 -0.33 5.51 3.05
N SER A 29 -0.64 4.30 2.60
CA SER A 29 -0.37 3.07 3.35
C SER A 29 0.07 1.95 2.43
N PHE A 30 1.17 1.28 2.77
CA PHE A 30 1.68 0.13 2.04
C PHE A 30 1.70 -1.09 2.97
N MET A 31 1.30 -2.24 2.47
CA MET A 31 1.31 -3.50 3.21
C MET A 31 1.94 -4.60 2.37
N VAL A 32 2.72 -5.47 3.03
CA VAL A 32 3.24 -6.72 2.47
C VAL A 32 2.98 -7.87 3.44
N ASN A 33 2.53 -9.02 2.93
CA ASN A 33 2.34 -10.23 3.73
C ASN A 33 3.42 -11.30 3.47
N ASP A 34 3.36 -12.39 4.23
CA ASP A 34 4.25 -13.56 4.15
C ASP A 34 4.22 -14.29 2.80
N SER A 35 3.12 -14.17 2.06
CA SER A 35 2.93 -14.70 0.71
C SER A 35 3.49 -13.78 -0.37
N ASP A 36 4.19 -12.71 0.03
CA ASP A 36 4.77 -11.69 -0.82
C ASP A 36 3.74 -10.85 -1.60
N ASP A 37 2.47 -10.91 -1.18
CA ASP A 37 1.43 -10.03 -1.71
C ASP A 37 1.56 -8.64 -1.12
N VAL A 38 1.38 -7.64 -1.98
CA VAL A 38 1.40 -6.24 -1.61
C VAL A 38 0.05 -5.58 -1.85
N CYS A 39 -0.27 -4.60 -1.01
CA CYS A 39 -1.29 -3.62 -1.33
C CYS A 39 -0.84 -2.22 -0.94
N TYR A 40 -1.36 -1.24 -1.67
CA TYR A 40 -1.00 0.16 -1.51
C TYR A 40 -2.27 1.02 -1.60
N ASN A 41 -2.48 1.87 -0.60
CA ASN A 41 -3.41 2.99 -0.67
C ASN A 41 -2.58 4.26 -0.91
N ASP A 42 -2.84 4.96 -2.00
CA ASP A 42 -2.21 6.25 -2.26
C ASP A 42 -2.86 7.39 -1.46
N SER A 43 -2.23 8.57 -1.49
CA SER A 43 -2.68 9.76 -0.75
C SER A 43 -4.00 10.34 -1.26
N VAL A 44 -4.51 9.89 -2.42
CA VAL A 44 -5.77 10.35 -3.00
C VAL A 44 -6.89 9.30 -2.94
N GLY A 45 -6.63 8.16 -2.28
CA GLY A 45 -7.63 7.13 -1.99
C GLY A 45 -7.77 6.02 -3.03
N ASN A 46 -6.86 5.92 -4.01
CA ASN A 46 -6.78 4.73 -4.86
C ASN A 46 -6.17 3.57 -4.08
N TYR A 47 -6.69 2.37 -4.35
CA TYR A 47 -6.20 1.12 -3.78
C TYR A 47 -5.64 0.22 -4.87
N MET A 48 -4.45 -0.31 -4.63
CA MET A 48 -3.75 -1.22 -5.53
C MET A 48 -3.46 -2.51 -4.79
N THR A 49 -3.60 -3.66 -5.45
CA THR A 49 -3.35 -4.98 -4.84
C THR A 49 -2.74 -5.95 -5.82
N SER A 50 -1.81 -6.81 -5.35
CA SER A 50 -1.17 -7.84 -6.18
C SER A 50 -1.92 -9.17 -6.20
N SER A 51 -2.88 -9.38 -5.31
CA SER A 51 -3.66 -10.62 -5.22
C SER A 51 -5.15 -10.41 -5.40
N PRO A 52 -5.88 -11.49 -5.79
CA PRO A 52 -7.31 -11.40 -5.98
C PRO A 52 -8.05 -10.85 -4.77
N ARG A 53 -9.08 -10.05 -5.03
CA ARG A 53 -9.94 -9.46 -4.01
C ARG A 53 -11.41 -9.65 -4.35
N TYR A 54 -12.17 -10.02 -3.33
CA TYR A 54 -13.62 -10.04 -3.33
C TYR A 54 -14.06 -8.91 -2.42
N ILE A 55 -14.79 -7.95 -2.98
CA ILE A 55 -15.13 -6.72 -2.27
C ILE A 55 -16.62 -6.51 -2.38
N SER A 56 -17.24 -6.10 -1.28
CA SER A 56 -18.62 -5.61 -1.31
C SER A 56 -18.61 -4.09 -1.09
N ILE A 57 -19.21 -3.35 -2.01
CA ILE A 57 -19.38 -1.90 -1.93
C ILE A 57 -20.87 -1.62 -2.12
N ASN A 58 -21.52 -0.95 -1.16
CA ASN A 58 -22.94 -0.61 -1.22
C ASN A 58 -23.85 -1.81 -1.58
N PHE A 59 -23.59 -2.97 -0.98
CA PHE A 59 -24.28 -4.25 -1.23
C PHE A 59 -24.06 -4.87 -2.63
N GLU A 60 -23.26 -4.24 -3.49
CA GLU A 60 -22.81 -4.84 -4.75
C GLU A 60 -21.51 -5.61 -4.54
N HIS A 61 -21.40 -6.76 -5.20
CA HIS A 61 -20.21 -7.61 -5.14
C HIS A 61 -19.32 -7.38 -6.36
N PHE A 62 -18.07 -7.05 -6.10
CA PHE A 62 -17.05 -6.86 -7.11
C PHE A 62 -15.92 -7.86 -6.91
N GLN A 63 -15.25 -8.16 -8.02
CA GLN A 63 -14.12 -9.06 -8.01
C GLN A 63 -12.99 -8.54 -8.87
N LEU A 64 -11.79 -8.54 -8.29
CA LEU A 64 -10.53 -8.36 -9.00
C LEU A 64 -9.86 -9.72 -9.09
N LYS A 65 -9.73 -10.27 -10.30
CA LYS A 65 -9.16 -11.61 -10.57
C LYS A 65 -7.86 -11.53 -11.35
N ASN A 66 -7.77 -10.61 -12.29
CA ASN A 66 -6.68 -10.48 -13.24
C ASN A 66 -6.00 -9.12 -13.09
N TYR A 67 -4.71 -9.06 -13.46
CA TYR A 67 -4.01 -7.79 -13.57
C TYR A 67 -4.69 -6.89 -14.61
N GLY A 68 -4.87 -5.62 -14.24
CA GLY A 68 -5.62 -4.64 -15.03
C GLY A 68 -7.11 -4.59 -14.68
N ASP A 69 -7.65 -5.56 -13.94
CA ASP A 69 -9.02 -5.45 -13.41
C ASP A 69 -9.08 -4.23 -12.50
N ALA A 70 -10.11 -3.40 -12.69
CA ALA A 70 -10.32 -2.20 -11.90
C ALA A 70 -11.80 -1.99 -11.57
N ILE A 71 -12.06 -1.57 -10.34
CA ILE A 71 -13.35 -1.09 -9.87
C ILE A 71 -13.23 0.42 -9.73
N ARG A 72 -14.13 1.15 -10.40
CA ARG A 72 -14.22 2.61 -10.27
C ARG A 72 -15.29 2.96 -9.24
N LYS A 73 -14.92 3.65 -8.17
CA LYS A 73 -15.86 4.13 -7.17
C LYS A 73 -16.55 5.41 -7.63
N SER A 74 -17.68 5.74 -7.01
CA SER A 74 -18.46 6.94 -7.30
C SER A 74 -17.72 8.25 -6.99
N ASP A 75 -16.80 8.23 -6.03
CA ASP A 75 -15.92 9.35 -5.67
C ASP A 75 -14.76 9.57 -6.67
N GLY A 76 -14.67 8.75 -7.72
CA GLY A 76 -13.64 8.83 -8.74
C GLY A 76 -12.37 8.03 -8.44
N THR A 77 -12.19 7.53 -7.21
CA THR A 77 -11.07 6.65 -6.84
C THR A 77 -11.22 5.27 -7.46
N ARG A 78 -10.12 4.54 -7.49
CA ARG A 78 -10.07 3.21 -8.13
C ARG A 78 -9.53 2.17 -7.17
N MET A 79 -10.03 0.95 -7.33
CA MET A 79 -9.39 -0.25 -6.82
C MET A 79 -8.88 -1.03 -8.02
N ILE A 80 -7.58 -1.32 -8.09
CA ILE A 80 -6.98 -1.98 -9.25
C ILE A 80 -6.09 -3.14 -8.82
N MET A 81 -6.16 -4.25 -9.56
CA MET A 81 -5.22 -5.35 -9.42
C MET A 81 -4.05 -5.14 -10.38
N MET A 82 -2.83 -5.13 -9.85
CA MET A 82 -1.60 -4.83 -10.59
C MET A 82 -0.51 -5.82 -10.21
N ARG A 83 0.56 -5.89 -11.00
CA ARG A 83 1.72 -6.69 -10.60
C ARG A 83 2.37 -6.05 -9.38
N LYS A 84 2.98 -6.88 -8.53
CA LYS A 84 3.67 -6.43 -7.32
C LYS A 84 4.70 -5.34 -7.64
N GLU A 85 5.50 -5.55 -8.69
CA GLU A 85 6.58 -4.67 -9.07
C GLU A 85 6.07 -3.27 -9.46
N ASP A 86 4.93 -3.21 -10.16
CA ASP A 86 4.30 -1.95 -10.53
C ASP A 86 3.78 -1.20 -9.30
N ILE A 87 3.20 -1.92 -8.33
CA ILE A 87 2.72 -1.34 -7.06
C ILE A 87 3.88 -0.79 -6.25
N GLN A 88 5.00 -1.52 -6.17
CA GLN A 88 6.20 -1.07 -5.47
C GLN A 88 6.81 0.16 -6.14
N ASP A 89 6.92 0.19 -7.47
CA ASP A 89 7.43 1.35 -8.22
C ASP A 89 6.56 2.60 -8.01
N ILE A 90 5.23 2.43 -8.01
CA ILE A 90 4.30 3.52 -7.70
C ILE A 90 4.48 3.99 -6.26
N ALA A 91 4.45 3.09 -5.28
CA ALA A 91 4.62 3.44 -3.88
C ALA A 91 5.95 4.15 -3.63
N ASN A 92 7.04 3.71 -4.26
CA ASN A 92 8.34 4.35 -4.14
C ASN A 92 8.37 5.79 -4.66
N LYS A 93 7.48 6.14 -5.59
CA LYS A 93 7.35 7.49 -6.16
C LYS A 93 6.33 8.36 -5.43
N THR A 94 5.28 7.77 -4.85
CA THR A 94 4.11 8.52 -4.38
C THR A 94 3.77 8.34 -2.91
N PHE A 95 4.47 7.47 -2.18
CA PHE A 95 4.22 7.26 -0.75
C PHE A 95 4.56 8.51 0.07
N TYR A 96 5.60 9.24 -0.31
CA TYR A 96 6.09 10.43 0.36
C TYR A 96 5.65 11.69 -0.37
N ASP A 97 5.20 12.71 0.37
CA ASP A 97 5.01 14.05 -0.17
C ASP A 97 6.37 14.70 -0.47
N GLU A 98 6.35 15.73 -1.32
CA GLU A 98 7.52 16.53 -1.62
C GLU A 98 8.19 17.06 -0.32
N GLY A 99 9.50 16.83 -0.22
CA GLY A 99 10.31 17.23 0.93
C GLY A 99 10.23 16.35 2.17
N GLN A 100 9.42 15.27 2.17
CA GLN A 100 9.50 14.28 3.26
C GLN A 100 10.80 13.46 3.19
N VAL A 101 11.25 12.99 4.36
CA VAL A 101 12.38 12.07 4.44
C VAL A 101 11.92 10.67 4.05
N HIS A 102 12.59 10.06 3.06
CA HIS A 102 12.29 8.71 2.60
C HIS A 102 12.93 7.69 3.54
N VAL A 103 12.12 7.05 4.38
CA VAL A 103 12.58 6.10 5.41
C VAL A 103 12.52 4.65 4.98
N ILE A 104 11.83 4.34 3.87
CA ILE A 104 11.65 3.00 3.33
C ILE A 104 11.88 3.05 1.82
N ASP A 105 12.67 2.12 1.31
CA ASP A 105 12.72 1.76 -0.11
C ASP A 105 11.77 0.58 -0.35
N PHE A 106 10.68 0.82 -1.08
CA PHE A 106 9.66 -0.21 -1.33
C PHE A 106 10.10 -1.28 -2.33
N LEU A 107 11.16 -1.06 -3.09
CA LEU A 107 11.71 -2.06 -4.01
C LEU A 107 12.54 -3.11 -3.25
N THR A 108 13.23 -2.70 -2.19
CA THR A 108 14.12 -3.57 -1.41
C THR A 108 13.62 -3.89 0.00
N PHE A 109 12.54 -3.23 0.45
CA PHE A 109 12.02 -3.24 1.82
C PHE A 109 13.06 -2.86 2.88
N SER A 110 14.10 -2.12 2.48
CA SER A 110 15.11 -1.62 3.41
C SER A 110 14.59 -0.37 4.12
N VAL A 111 14.78 -0.33 5.44
CA VAL A 111 14.43 0.81 6.28
C VAL A 111 15.69 1.66 6.48
N ASN A 112 15.66 2.87 5.95
CA ASN A 112 16.66 3.88 6.16
C ASN A 112 16.31 4.67 7.42
N GLU A 113 16.98 4.36 8.53
CA GLU A 113 16.88 5.16 9.74
C GLU A 113 17.77 6.41 9.58
N PRO A 114 17.19 7.63 9.53
CA PRO A 114 18.02 8.83 9.55
C PRO A 114 18.83 8.85 10.86
N LYS A 115 20.14 9.05 10.73
CA LYS A 115 21.08 9.19 11.86
C LYS A 115 20.83 10.47 12.65
#